data_AF-A0A6M2A1A9-F1
#
_entry.id   AF-A0A6M2A1A9-F1
#
_cell.length_a   1.000
_cell.length_b   1.000
_cell.length_c   1.000
_cell.angle_alpha   90.00
_cell.angle_beta   90.00
_cell.angle_gamma   90.00
#
_symmetry.space_group_name_H-M   'P 1'
#
loop_
_entity.id
_entity.type
_entity.pdbx_description
1 polymer ?
#
loop_
_entity_poly.entity_id
_entity_poly.type
_entity_poly.pdbx_seq_one_letter_code
_entity_poly.pdbx_strand_id
1 'polypeptide(L)'
;MEEIDLVRQLVELAVTSGRSHQSPQTNFVQYCHQSQDEGVNHTIPVYENVLFALALIRMQTVADVNEAKEIIGKIVGFQNLETGNFPTYIHEYPVCRDHYVCVHLLAPLYWVLKGFKKVLGKELIDQITTSMKLSLDYCSKDENFEKAPFQIAIKIAAANVVYGKLWKDKKRQERGKKWMEELRQVSEADDFGTWYSPVYIAETLIALQMVYEKISKSPWTKFWKMLSQTWFQPARCYIGPPVKLLQWRSEPQPTLYDLYLGDFTGGYPYHSFIDHPFQLQGALVRSIEDQLEEPKMPFKVEGDVAGHTWCVKQTESYGYSVIDSGAMLPPELKEGFHHFRMVWGDENRIHSFSCQGGFFTSMTHEEVDGGVDLSFVLAEDIELLDRKKGQELCFFLDQHEGLDITVNDKKATTFNFNNKIRFKSDQMDFTMKFIFEDGDARMMGHIQPGNRASQVDLKGDNRFKAFDWEIFLRTVRRYTSCQIKVEIRI
;
A
#
# COMPACT_ATOMS: atom_id res chain seq x y z
N MET A 1 27.93 -15.94 -9.66
CA MET A 1 27.08 -15.01 -8.90
C MET A 1 26.63 -15.78 -7.68
N GLU A 2 26.97 -15.31 -6.48
CA GLU A 2 26.33 -15.82 -5.27
C GLU A 2 24.83 -15.54 -5.41
N GLU A 3 24.01 -16.56 -5.22
CA GLU A 3 22.57 -16.41 -5.14
C GLU A 3 22.30 -15.49 -3.95
N ILE A 4 21.89 -14.25 -4.23
CA ILE A 4 21.58 -13.28 -3.20
C ILE A 4 20.38 -13.83 -2.43
N ASP A 5 20.57 -14.12 -1.14
CA ASP A 5 19.47 -14.43 -0.24
C ASP A 5 18.69 -13.13 0.02
N LEU A 6 17.74 -12.82 -0.86
CA LEU A 6 16.90 -11.62 -0.82
C LEU A 6 16.14 -11.52 0.51
N VAL A 7 15.69 -12.65 1.03
CA VAL A 7 15.03 -12.71 2.34
C VAL A 7 15.97 -12.30 3.47
N ARG A 8 17.24 -12.71 3.42
CA ARG A 8 18.24 -12.25 4.39
C ARG A 8 18.43 -10.74 4.32
N GLN A 9 18.45 -10.14 3.13
CA GLN A 9 18.52 -8.68 2.98
C GLN A 9 17.34 -7.99 3.67
N LEU A 10 16.12 -8.51 3.53
CA LEU A 10 14.95 -7.95 4.22
C LEU A 10 15.04 -8.08 5.75
N VAL A 11 15.62 -9.16 6.27
CA VAL A 11 15.84 -9.31 7.72
C VAL A 11 16.88 -8.30 8.21
N GLU A 12 17.99 -8.14 7.50
CA GLU A 12 19.04 -7.16 7.84
C GLU A 12 18.52 -5.72 7.75
N LEU A 13 17.67 -5.43 6.76
CA LEU A 13 16.99 -4.15 6.63
C LEU A 13 16.02 -3.89 7.80
N ALA A 14 15.21 -4.87 8.18
CA ALA A 14 14.31 -4.78 9.32
C ALA A 14 15.07 -4.55 10.64
N VAL A 15 16.21 -5.23 10.84
CA VAL A 15 17.06 -4.98 12.02
C VAL A 15 17.63 -3.56 11.98
N THR A 16 18.14 -3.12 10.84
CA THR A 16 18.72 -1.77 10.69
C THR A 16 17.69 -0.69 11.01
N SER A 17 16.48 -0.80 10.47
CA SER A 17 15.37 0.11 10.76
C SER A 17 14.94 0.07 12.23
N GLY A 18 14.88 -1.12 12.83
CA GLY A 18 14.60 -1.25 14.25
C GLY A 18 15.65 -0.58 15.14
N ARG A 19 16.95 -0.72 14.78
CA ARG A 19 18.05 -0.08 15.50
C ARG A 19 18.04 1.45 15.34
N SER A 20 17.71 2.00 14.16
CA SER A 20 17.64 3.46 13.95
C SER A 20 16.53 4.11 14.79
N HIS A 21 15.48 3.35 15.14
CA HIS A 21 14.37 3.81 15.96
C HIS A 21 14.40 3.30 17.42
N GLN A 22 15.45 2.58 17.82
CA GLN A 22 15.55 2.01 19.15
C GLN A 22 15.98 3.07 20.17
N SER A 23 15.22 3.17 21.26
CA SER A 23 15.59 4.01 22.40
C SER A 23 16.75 3.39 23.18
N PRO A 24 17.85 4.13 23.43
CA PRO A 24 18.95 3.64 24.25
C PRO A 24 18.57 3.49 25.74
N GLN A 25 17.49 4.15 26.20
CA GLN A 25 17.02 4.04 27.58
C GLN A 25 16.11 2.84 27.82
N THR A 26 15.22 2.55 26.86
CA THR A 26 14.18 1.52 27.05
C THR A 26 14.45 0.23 26.28
N ASN A 27 15.38 0.26 25.32
CA ASN A 27 15.66 -0.77 24.32
C ASN A 27 14.44 -1.15 23.45
N PHE A 28 13.38 -0.35 23.45
CA PHE A 28 12.26 -0.53 22.53
C PHE A 28 12.38 0.40 21.32
N VAL A 29 11.83 -0.05 20.19
CA VAL A 29 11.53 0.80 19.04
C VAL A 29 10.50 1.85 19.48
N GLN A 30 10.79 3.11 19.19
CA GLN A 30 9.90 4.25 19.43
C GLN A 30 9.42 4.81 18.11
N TYR A 31 8.09 4.86 17.94
CA TYR A 31 7.46 5.39 16.74
C TYR A 31 6.01 5.80 17.05
N CYS A 32 5.60 6.97 16.57
CA CYS A 32 4.24 7.49 16.70
C CYS A 32 3.59 7.54 15.33
N HIS A 33 2.49 6.79 15.13
CA HIS A 33 1.78 6.74 13.85
C HIS A 33 1.20 8.11 13.44
N GLN A 34 0.95 8.99 14.42
CA GLN A 34 0.29 10.27 14.20
C GLN A 34 1.27 11.43 13.98
N SER A 35 2.47 11.37 14.57
CA SER A 35 3.48 12.44 14.49
C SER A 35 4.86 11.89 14.12
N GLN A 36 5.49 12.52 13.13
CA GLN A 36 6.88 12.28 12.74
C GLN A 36 7.83 13.36 13.30
N ASP A 37 7.35 14.20 14.23
CA ASP A 37 8.19 15.26 14.80
C ASP A 37 9.34 14.65 15.63
N GLU A 38 10.56 15.14 15.39
CA GLU A 38 11.82 14.63 15.95
C GLU A 38 11.91 14.62 17.50
N GLY A 39 10.93 15.20 18.19
CA GLY A 39 10.80 15.22 19.65
C GLY A 39 9.67 14.37 20.23
N VAL A 40 8.87 13.67 19.41
CA VAL A 40 7.62 12.97 19.83
C VAL A 40 7.78 11.44 19.81
N ASN A 41 8.99 10.93 19.60
CA ASN A 41 9.36 9.50 19.71
C ASN A 41 9.31 9.00 21.17
N HIS A 42 8.18 9.14 21.86
CA HIS A 42 7.98 8.61 23.22
C HIS A 42 7.02 7.42 23.24
N THR A 43 6.35 7.14 22.13
CA THR A 43 5.40 6.04 22.04
C THR A 43 6.12 4.76 21.66
N ILE A 44 5.83 3.67 22.37
CA ILE A 44 6.39 2.34 22.11
C ILE A 44 5.26 1.51 21.51
N PRO A 45 5.20 1.38 20.17
CA PRO A 45 4.14 0.65 19.51
C PRO A 45 4.38 -0.86 19.60
N VAL A 46 3.30 -1.60 19.88
CA VAL A 46 3.40 -3.03 20.19
C VAL A 46 3.80 -3.85 18.97
N TYR A 47 3.21 -3.57 17.81
CA TYR A 47 3.41 -4.36 16.60
C TYR A 47 4.85 -4.28 16.07
N GLU A 48 5.38 -3.07 15.92
CA GLU A 48 6.73 -2.79 15.43
C GLU A 48 7.79 -3.42 16.32
N ASN A 49 7.60 -3.41 17.64
CA ASN A 49 8.53 -4.07 18.56
C ASN A 49 8.49 -5.61 18.44
N VAL A 50 7.32 -6.20 18.15
CA VAL A 50 7.21 -7.64 17.87
C VAL A 50 7.85 -7.99 16.51
N LEU A 51 7.70 -7.12 15.51
CA LEU A 51 8.38 -7.27 14.22
C LEU A 51 9.90 -7.17 14.37
N PHE A 52 10.39 -6.21 15.16
CA PHE A 52 11.81 -6.05 15.44
C PHE A 52 12.37 -7.28 16.16
N ALA A 53 11.67 -7.80 17.18
CA ALA A 53 12.07 -9.04 17.84
C ALA A 53 12.08 -10.25 16.88
N LEU A 54 11.13 -10.32 15.95
CA LEU A 54 11.15 -11.33 14.89
C LEU A 54 12.35 -11.15 13.95
N ALA A 55 12.73 -9.92 13.59
CA ALA A 55 13.91 -9.66 12.78
C ALA A 55 15.20 -10.12 13.50
N LEU A 56 15.36 -9.72 14.77
CA LEU A 56 16.49 -10.11 15.63
C LEU A 56 16.63 -11.63 15.74
N ILE A 57 15.56 -12.35 16.06
CA ILE A 57 15.65 -13.81 16.22
C ILE A 57 15.99 -14.52 14.91
N ARG A 58 15.63 -13.92 13.76
CA ARG A 58 15.98 -14.43 12.43
C ARG A 58 17.45 -14.22 12.05
N MET A 59 18.15 -13.27 12.67
CA MET A 59 19.61 -13.12 12.54
C MET A 59 20.39 -14.29 13.18
N GLN A 60 19.76 -15.00 14.13
CA GLN A 60 20.31 -16.20 14.80
C GLN A 60 21.63 -15.98 15.57
N THR A 61 22.01 -14.74 15.87
CA THR A 61 23.11 -14.49 16.81
C THR A 61 22.62 -14.67 18.25
N VAL A 62 23.51 -15.09 19.16
CA VAL A 62 23.12 -15.30 20.57
C VAL A 62 22.64 -14.00 21.22
N ALA A 63 23.26 -12.87 20.88
CA ALA A 63 22.88 -11.55 21.40
C ALA A 63 21.48 -11.15 20.92
N ASP A 64 21.22 -11.23 19.60
CA ASP A 64 19.93 -10.87 19.02
C ASP A 64 18.80 -11.79 19.52
N VAL A 65 19.06 -13.09 19.69
CA VAL A 65 18.09 -14.03 20.24
C VAL A 65 17.73 -13.67 21.68
N ASN A 66 18.70 -13.31 22.52
CA ASN A 66 18.44 -12.94 23.91
C ASN A 66 17.65 -11.63 24.01
N GLU A 67 17.99 -10.64 23.18
CA GLU A 67 17.26 -9.38 23.12
C GLU A 67 15.82 -9.58 22.62
N ALA A 68 15.63 -10.37 21.55
CA ALA A 68 14.29 -10.70 21.05
C ALA A 68 13.41 -11.35 22.13
N LYS A 69 13.99 -12.26 22.93
CA LYS A 69 13.28 -12.89 24.05
C LYS A 69 12.84 -11.89 25.10
N GLU A 70 13.72 -10.94 25.45
CA GLU A 70 13.41 -9.89 26.41
C GLU A 70 12.28 -8.97 25.91
N ILE A 71 12.36 -8.52 24.65
CA ILE A 71 11.34 -7.68 24.02
C ILE A 71 9.99 -8.41 24.02
N ILE A 72 9.94 -9.65 23.52
CA ILE A 72 8.68 -10.41 23.44
C ILE A 72 8.12 -10.65 24.85
N GLY A 73 8.96 -11.07 25.80
CA GLY A 73 8.54 -11.33 27.19
C GLY A 73 7.92 -10.10 27.86
N LYS A 74 8.49 -8.92 27.62
CA LYS A 74 7.91 -7.66 28.13
C LYS A 74 6.60 -7.32 27.41
N ILE A 75 6.56 -7.41 26.07
CA ILE A 75 5.39 -7.03 25.27
C ILE A 75 4.17 -7.91 25.60
N VAL A 76 4.32 -9.23 25.73
CA VAL A 76 3.19 -10.12 26.07
C VAL A 76 2.63 -9.81 27.47
N GLY A 77 3.41 -9.17 28.34
CA GLY A 77 2.96 -8.68 29.65
C GLY A 77 1.98 -7.51 29.58
N PHE A 78 1.88 -6.82 28.44
CA PHE A 78 0.92 -5.72 28.21
C PHE A 78 -0.36 -6.18 27.48
N GLN A 79 -0.64 -7.49 27.49
CA GLN A 79 -1.92 -8.00 26.99
C GLN A 79 -3.03 -7.73 27.99
N ASN A 80 -4.17 -7.19 27.53
CA ASN A 80 -5.36 -7.10 28.35
C ASN A 80 -5.93 -8.51 28.59
N LEU A 81 -5.94 -8.99 29.83
CA LEU A 81 -6.30 -10.38 30.15
C LEU A 81 -7.80 -10.70 29.98
N GLU A 82 -8.68 -9.68 30.04
CA GLU A 82 -10.12 -9.87 29.88
C GLU A 82 -10.50 -10.05 28.41
N THR A 83 -9.83 -9.30 27.54
CA THR A 83 -10.10 -9.28 26.11
C THR A 83 -9.07 -10.05 25.30
N GLY A 84 -7.92 -10.44 25.83
CA GLY A 84 -6.83 -11.01 25.02
C GLY A 84 -6.27 -10.05 23.94
N ASN A 85 -6.69 -8.79 23.92
CA ASN A 85 -6.23 -7.78 22.97
C ASN A 85 -4.99 -7.01 23.50
N PHE A 86 -4.38 -6.22 22.63
CA PHE A 86 -3.23 -5.38 22.96
C PHE A 86 -3.54 -3.91 22.68
N PRO A 87 -2.94 -2.97 23.43
CA PRO A 87 -2.99 -1.57 23.04
C PRO A 87 -2.14 -1.33 21.79
N THR A 88 -2.40 -0.24 21.06
CA THR A 88 -1.53 0.15 19.93
C THR A 88 -0.15 0.53 20.44
N TYR A 89 -0.11 1.25 21.56
CA TYR A 89 1.12 1.61 22.27
C TYR A 89 1.10 1.15 23.73
N ILE A 90 2.23 0.71 24.27
CA ILE A 90 2.27 0.13 25.63
C ILE A 90 1.72 1.06 26.73
N HIS A 91 1.83 2.38 26.55
CA HIS A 91 1.38 3.38 27.52
C HIS A 91 -0.14 3.55 27.57
N GLU A 92 -0.88 2.98 26.61
CA GLU A 92 -2.34 2.94 26.66
C GLU A 92 -2.87 1.81 27.55
N TYR A 93 -2.01 0.86 27.96
CA TYR A 93 -2.40 -0.27 28.79
C TYR A 93 -3.10 0.18 30.09
N PRO A 94 -4.22 -0.46 30.49
CA PRO A 94 -4.83 -1.66 29.90
C PRO A 94 -5.85 -1.41 28.78
N VAL A 95 -6.01 -0.15 28.34
CA VAL A 95 -7.03 0.25 27.36
C VAL A 95 -6.57 -0.13 25.95
N CYS A 96 -7.38 -0.94 25.26
CA CYS A 96 -7.16 -1.32 23.87
C CYS A 96 -8.19 -0.61 22.99
N ARG A 97 -7.79 0.51 22.36
CA ARG A 97 -8.69 1.32 21.52
C ARG A 97 -8.96 0.68 20.16
N ASP A 98 -7.93 0.10 19.56
CA ASP A 98 -8.06 -0.68 18.34
C ASP A 98 -8.37 -2.15 18.69
N HIS A 99 -9.50 -2.64 18.19
CA HIS A 99 -10.00 -3.99 18.45
C HIS A 99 -9.15 -5.11 17.80
N TYR A 100 -8.26 -4.78 16.86
CA TYR A 100 -7.60 -5.77 16.02
C TYR A 100 -6.07 -5.79 16.15
N VAL A 101 -5.47 -5.02 17.07
CA VAL A 101 -4.01 -5.05 17.32
C VAL A 101 -3.51 -6.48 17.54
N CYS A 102 -4.23 -7.27 18.34
CA CYS A 102 -3.85 -8.67 18.58
C CYS A 102 -3.77 -9.52 17.31
N VAL A 103 -4.60 -9.25 16.30
CA VAL A 103 -4.60 -9.96 15.01
C VAL A 103 -3.29 -9.71 14.25
N HIS A 104 -2.72 -8.51 14.36
CA HIS A 104 -1.42 -8.19 13.76
C HIS A 104 -0.25 -8.94 14.41
N LEU A 105 -0.38 -9.34 15.69
CA LEU A 105 0.66 -10.08 16.41
C LEU A 105 0.65 -11.58 16.14
N LEU A 106 -0.46 -12.14 15.63
CA LEU A 106 -0.62 -13.58 15.40
C LEU A 106 0.43 -14.13 14.43
N ALA A 107 0.68 -13.44 13.32
CA ALA A 107 1.63 -13.88 12.31
C ALA A 107 3.09 -13.85 12.81
N PRO A 108 3.63 -12.74 13.33
CA PRO A 108 5.02 -12.73 13.79
C PRO A 108 5.26 -13.70 14.94
N LEU A 109 4.34 -13.80 15.91
CA LEU A 109 4.49 -14.72 17.05
C LEU A 109 4.31 -16.20 16.64
N TYR A 110 3.52 -16.48 15.60
CA TYR A 110 3.46 -17.83 15.00
C TYR A 110 4.83 -18.21 14.44
N TRP A 111 5.48 -17.30 13.71
CA TRP A 111 6.79 -17.56 13.14
C TRP A 111 7.88 -17.73 14.19
N VAL A 112 7.83 -16.94 15.27
CA VAL A 112 8.70 -17.12 16.44
C VAL A 112 8.55 -18.54 17.00
N LEU A 113 7.31 -18.98 17.27
CA LEU A 113 7.05 -20.31 17.82
C LEU A 113 7.37 -21.45 16.84
N LYS A 114 7.11 -21.28 15.54
CA LYS A 114 7.35 -22.31 14.53
C LYS A 114 8.84 -22.49 14.24
N GLY A 115 9.57 -21.39 14.04
CA GLY A 115 10.97 -21.42 13.63
C GLY A 115 11.95 -21.56 14.80
N PHE A 116 11.64 -20.97 15.95
CA PHE A 116 12.66 -20.68 16.97
C PHE A 116 12.36 -21.27 18.35
N LYS A 117 11.38 -22.17 18.47
CA LYS A 117 11.01 -22.81 19.75
C LYS A 117 12.18 -23.34 20.55
N LYS A 118 13.22 -23.88 19.90
CA LYS A 118 14.38 -24.51 20.55
C LYS A 118 15.22 -23.51 21.39
N VAL A 119 15.20 -22.21 21.05
CA VAL A 119 16.06 -21.20 21.69
C VAL A 119 15.31 -20.26 22.65
N LEU A 120 13.97 -20.28 22.63
CA LEU A 120 13.13 -19.39 23.46
C LEU A 120 13.17 -19.76 24.95
N GLY A 121 13.28 -21.04 25.29
CA GLY A 121 13.08 -21.53 26.65
C GLY A 121 11.60 -21.73 26.99
N LYS A 122 11.33 -22.64 27.93
CA LYS A 122 9.97 -23.12 28.22
C LYS A 122 9.02 -22.02 28.69
N GLU A 123 9.47 -21.17 29.60
CA GLU A 123 8.65 -20.09 30.18
C GLU A 123 8.10 -19.14 29.11
N LEU A 124 8.97 -18.63 28.23
CA LEU A 124 8.54 -17.73 27.16
C LEU A 124 7.62 -18.42 26.14
N ILE A 125 7.87 -19.70 25.83
CA ILE A 125 6.98 -20.48 24.96
C ILE A 125 5.57 -20.55 25.57
N ASP A 126 5.48 -20.81 26.88
CA ASP A 126 4.22 -20.93 27.60
C ASP A 126 3.50 -19.56 27.67
N GLN A 127 4.23 -18.47 27.90
CA GLN A 127 3.71 -17.10 27.86
C GLN A 127 3.13 -16.74 26.49
N ILE A 128 3.91 -16.89 25.41
CA ILE A 128 3.44 -16.60 24.04
C ILE A 128 2.24 -17.49 23.70
N THR A 129 2.30 -18.79 24.04
CA THR A 129 1.20 -19.73 23.75
C THR A 129 -0.08 -19.31 24.47
N THR A 130 0.00 -18.94 25.74
CA THR A 130 -1.15 -18.48 26.53
C THR A 130 -1.71 -17.20 25.93
N SER A 131 -0.83 -16.25 25.62
CA SER A 131 -1.20 -14.96 25.04
C SER A 131 -1.92 -15.12 23.70
N MET A 132 -1.39 -15.95 22.79
CA MET A 132 -1.99 -16.19 21.47
C MET A 132 -3.31 -16.98 21.55
N LYS A 133 -3.48 -17.84 22.56
CA LYS A 133 -4.78 -18.47 22.82
C LYS A 133 -5.82 -17.43 23.21
N LEU A 134 -5.49 -16.52 24.13
CA LEU A 134 -6.40 -15.44 24.54
C LEU A 134 -6.76 -14.53 23.36
N SER A 135 -5.78 -14.10 22.56
CA SER A 135 -6.03 -13.29 21.36
C SER A 135 -6.93 -14.01 20.36
N LEU A 136 -6.65 -15.29 20.08
CA LEU A 136 -7.49 -16.06 19.16
C LEU A 136 -8.89 -16.29 19.71
N ASP A 137 -9.04 -16.55 21.01
CA ASP A 137 -10.34 -16.77 21.62
C ASP A 137 -11.19 -15.50 21.60
N TYR A 138 -10.56 -14.33 21.74
CA TYR A 138 -11.22 -13.04 21.56
C TYR A 138 -11.66 -12.77 20.13
N CYS A 139 -10.73 -12.85 19.17
CA CYS A 139 -11.03 -12.49 17.79
C CYS A 139 -11.87 -13.57 17.07
N SER A 140 -11.93 -14.79 17.61
CA SER A 140 -12.76 -15.88 17.07
C SER A 140 -14.16 -15.97 17.69
N LYS A 141 -14.57 -15.00 18.52
CA LYS A 141 -15.99 -14.85 18.90
C LYS A 141 -16.75 -14.45 17.64
N ASP A 142 -17.90 -15.08 17.40
CA ASP A 142 -18.66 -14.91 16.14
C ASP A 142 -18.93 -13.41 15.85
N GLU A 143 -19.35 -12.63 16.84
CA GLU A 143 -19.59 -11.19 16.68
C GLU A 143 -18.34 -10.39 16.24
N ASN A 144 -17.14 -10.80 16.67
CA ASN A 144 -15.89 -10.12 16.31
C ASN A 144 -15.41 -10.54 14.92
N PHE A 145 -15.60 -11.81 14.55
CA PHE A 145 -15.20 -12.32 13.25
C PHE A 145 -16.14 -11.81 12.14
N GLU A 146 -17.46 -11.87 12.36
CA GLU A 146 -18.47 -11.44 11.38
C GLU A 146 -18.41 -9.94 11.07
N LYS A 147 -17.96 -9.13 12.02
CA LYS A 147 -17.76 -7.67 11.85
C LYS A 147 -16.36 -7.32 11.36
N ALA A 148 -15.43 -8.28 11.28
CA ALA A 148 -14.07 -8.01 10.87
C ALA A 148 -14.02 -7.66 9.37
N PRO A 149 -13.28 -6.61 8.97
CA PRO A 149 -12.95 -6.39 7.57
C PRO A 149 -12.24 -7.61 6.98
N PHE A 150 -12.39 -7.86 5.68
CA PHE A 150 -11.87 -9.05 5.01
C PHE A 150 -10.39 -9.34 5.34
N GLN A 151 -9.54 -8.32 5.27
CA GLN A 151 -8.10 -8.43 5.53
C GLN A 151 -7.76 -8.82 6.98
N ILE A 152 -8.66 -8.54 7.92
CA ILE A 152 -8.54 -8.97 9.32
C ILE A 152 -9.11 -10.38 9.48
N ALA A 153 -10.28 -10.65 8.89
CA ALA A 153 -10.94 -11.96 8.94
C ALA A 153 -10.04 -13.08 8.38
N ILE A 154 -9.37 -12.84 7.26
CA ILE A 154 -8.47 -13.84 6.65
C ILE A 154 -7.27 -14.17 7.54
N LYS A 155 -6.73 -13.19 8.27
CA LYS A 155 -5.66 -13.42 9.25
C LYS A 155 -6.14 -14.23 10.43
N ILE A 156 -7.33 -13.93 10.95
CA ILE A 156 -7.94 -14.71 12.04
C ILE A 156 -8.16 -16.17 11.59
N ALA A 157 -8.69 -16.37 10.39
CA ALA A 157 -8.94 -17.69 9.82
C ALA A 157 -7.62 -18.47 9.64
N ALA A 158 -6.62 -17.87 8.99
CA ALA A 158 -5.29 -18.45 8.81
C ALA A 158 -4.62 -18.79 10.14
N ALA A 159 -4.65 -17.88 11.11
CA ALA A 159 -4.10 -18.11 12.44
C ALA A 159 -4.79 -19.29 13.15
N ASN A 160 -6.12 -19.41 13.07
CA ASN A 160 -6.84 -20.57 13.61
C ASN A 160 -6.37 -21.89 12.97
N VAL A 161 -6.12 -21.92 11.65
CA VAL A 161 -5.57 -23.11 10.97
C VAL A 161 -4.20 -23.48 11.53
N VAL A 162 -3.27 -22.53 11.55
CA VAL A 162 -1.86 -22.85 11.82
C VAL A 162 -1.57 -23.06 13.30
N TYR A 163 -2.23 -22.30 14.19
CA TYR A 163 -2.14 -22.52 15.62
C TYR A 163 -2.90 -23.78 16.05
N GLY A 164 -4.05 -24.07 15.43
CA GLY A 164 -4.74 -25.35 15.61
C GLY A 164 -3.82 -26.53 15.31
N LYS A 165 -3.09 -26.47 14.19
CA LYS A 165 -2.05 -27.46 13.85
C LYS A 165 -0.91 -27.48 14.88
N LEU A 166 -0.36 -26.31 15.24
CA LEU A 166 0.78 -26.18 16.16
C LEU A 166 0.47 -26.74 17.57
N TRP A 167 -0.75 -26.51 18.06
CA TRP A 167 -1.20 -26.94 19.39
C TRP A 167 -1.97 -28.26 19.38
N LYS A 168 -2.11 -28.90 18.22
CA LYS A 168 -2.90 -30.13 18.02
C LYS A 168 -4.39 -29.96 18.43
N ASP A 169 -4.93 -28.76 18.28
CA ASP A 169 -6.34 -28.42 18.49
C ASP A 169 -7.10 -28.55 17.15
N LYS A 170 -7.69 -29.74 16.93
CA LYS A 170 -8.41 -30.06 15.69
C LYS A 170 -9.62 -29.17 15.47
N LYS A 171 -10.38 -28.86 16.53
CA LYS A 171 -11.59 -28.03 16.44
C LYS A 171 -11.25 -26.64 15.92
N ARG A 172 -10.18 -26.04 16.45
CA ARG A 172 -9.69 -24.74 15.98
C ARG A 172 -9.20 -24.79 14.54
N GLN A 173 -8.45 -25.83 14.19
CA GLN A 173 -7.94 -26.02 12.84
C GLN A 173 -9.08 -26.15 11.81
N GLU A 174 -10.10 -26.95 12.11
CA GLU A 174 -11.27 -27.15 11.24
C GLU A 174 -12.09 -25.89 11.08
N ARG A 175 -12.32 -25.14 12.17
CA ARG A 175 -12.97 -23.82 12.12
C ARG A 175 -12.22 -22.85 11.22
N GLY A 176 -10.90 -22.74 11.39
CA GLY A 176 -10.06 -21.89 10.54
C GLY A 176 -10.15 -22.28 9.06
N LYS A 177 -10.13 -23.58 8.74
CA LYS A 177 -10.28 -24.06 7.35
C LYS A 177 -11.64 -23.69 6.75
N LYS A 178 -12.72 -23.84 7.53
CA LYS A 178 -14.06 -23.44 7.11
C LYS A 178 -14.10 -21.95 6.77
N TRP A 179 -13.63 -21.09 7.67
CA TRP A 179 -13.57 -19.65 7.44
C TRP A 179 -12.68 -19.24 6.26
N MET A 180 -11.53 -19.90 6.07
CA MET A 180 -10.69 -19.67 4.89
C MET A 180 -11.43 -19.98 3.59
N GLU A 181 -12.22 -21.05 3.55
CA GLU A 181 -13.01 -21.41 2.37
C GLU A 181 -14.17 -20.43 2.11
N GLU A 182 -14.87 -19.99 3.16
CA GLU A 182 -15.93 -18.98 3.05
C GLU A 182 -15.37 -17.64 2.53
N LEU A 183 -14.25 -17.19 3.08
CA LEU A 183 -13.58 -15.96 2.61
C LEU A 183 -13.05 -16.11 1.18
N ARG A 184 -12.57 -17.31 0.79
CA ARG A 184 -12.17 -17.57 -0.59
C ARG A 184 -13.35 -17.38 -1.53
N GLN A 185 -14.51 -17.95 -1.20
CA GLN A 185 -15.73 -17.78 -2.00
C GLN A 185 -16.17 -16.32 -2.10
N VAL A 186 -16.09 -15.55 -1.00
CA VAL A 186 -16.35 -14.10 -1.01
C VAL A 186 -15.41 -13.39 -1.99
N SER A 187 -14.13 -13.75 -2.03
CA SER A 187 -13.15 -13.13 -2.93
C SER A 187 -13.35 -13.47 -4.41
N GLU A 188 -14.14 -14.50 -4.73
CA GLU A 188 -14.46 -14.84 -6.12
C GLU A 188 -15.48 -13.88 -6.75
N ALA A 189 -16.21 -13.07 -5.95
CA ALA A 189 -17.14 -12.09 -6.47
C ALA A 189 -16.47 -11.10 -7.45
N ASP A 190 -17.18 -10.72 -8.51
CA ASP A 190 -16.63 -9.85 -9.57
C ASP A 190 -16.34 -8.43 -9.07
N ASP A 191 -17.09 -7.97 -8.07
CA ASP A 191 -16.96 -6.65 -7.43
C ASP A 191 -16.04 -6.65 -6.20
N PHE A 192 -15.30 -7.74 -5.96
CA PHE A 192 -14.45 -7.88 -4.79
C PHE A 192 -13.26 -6.89 -4.80
N GLY A 193 -13.40 -5.80 -4.05
CA GLY A 193 -12.45 -4.69 -4.10
C GLY A 193 -11.35 -4.62 -3.04
N THR A 194 -11.29 -5.58 -2.10
CA THR A 194 -10.27 -5.52 -1.04
C THR A 194 -8.84 -5.58 -1.60
N TRP A 195 -8.62 -6.28 -2.71
CA TRP A 195 -7.31 -6.43 -3.34
C TRP A 195 -6.93 -5.28 -4.28
N TYR A 196 -7.62 -4.14 -4.21
CA TYR A 196 -7.24 -2.92 -4.91
C TYR A 196 -6.35 -1.99 -4.08
N SER A 197 -6.06 -2.38 -2.83
CA SER A 197 -5.12 -1.67 -1.96
C SER A 197 -3.90 -2.55 -1.71
N PRO A 198 -2.67 -2.10 -2.02
CA PRO A 198 -1.44 -2.89 -1.78
C PRO A 198 -1.27 -3.27 -0.30
N VAL A 199 -1.75 -2.42 0.62
CA VAL A 199 -1.75 -2.72 2.06
C VAL A 199 -2.60 -3.95 2.38
N TYR A 200 -3.82 -4.04 1.82
CA TYR A 200 -4.71 -5.16 2.07
C TYR A 200 -4.30 -6.45 1.34
N ILE A 201 -3.66 -6.30 0.18
CA ILE A 201 -2.99 -7.41 -0.51
C ILE A 201 -1.88 -7.97 0.38
N ALA A 202 -1.05 -7.12 0.99
CA ALA A 202 0.01 -7.55 1.89
C ALA A 202 -0.52 -8.29 3.12
N GLU A 203 -1.65 -7.85 3.69
CA GLU A 203 -2.30 -8.56 4.81
C GLU A 203 -2.82 -9.95 4.39
N THR A 204 -3.33 -10.07 3.16
CA THR A 204 -3.70 -11.36 2.55
C THR A 204 -2.46 -12.25 2.38
N LEU A 205 -1.34 -11.71 1.88
CA LEU A 205 -0.07 -12.42 1.74
C LEU A 205 0.44 -12.97 3.07
N ILE A 206 0.42 -12.16 4.13
CA ILE A 206 0.78 -12.60 5.49
C ILE A 206 -0.04 -13.83 5.89
N ALA A 207 -1.37 -13.78 5.72
CA ALA A 207 -2.26 -14.86 6.09
C ALA A 207 -2.01 -16.14 5.26
N LEU A 208 -1.88 -16.00 3.93
CA LEU A 208 -1.67 -17.13 3.04
C LEU A 208 -0.32 -17.81 3.24
N GLN A 209 0.76 -17.04 3.45
CA GLN A 209 2.09 -17.61 3.72
C GLN A 209 2.17 -18.40 5.03
N MET A 210 1.32 -18.08 6.03
CA MET A 210 1.24 -18.90 7.25
C MET A 210 0.73 -20.32 6.93
N VAL A 211 -0.25 -20.42 6.02
CA VAL A 211 -1.00 -21.64 5.72
C VAL A 211 -0.35 -22.47 4.61
N TYR A 212 0.13 -21.82 3.54
CA TYR A 212 0.62 -22.45 2.33
C TYR A 212 2.11 -22.19 2.17
N GLU A 213 2.90 -23.28 2.12
CA GLU A 213 4.36 -23.22 1.91
C GLU A 213 4.74 -22.91 0.46
N LYS A 214 3.80 -23.06 -0.47
CA LYS A 214 3.98 -22.95 -1.92
C LYS A 214 2.77 -22.27 -2.55
N ILE A 215 3.00 -21.39 -3.52
CA ILE A 215 1.91 -20.74 -4.29
C ILE A 215 1.07 -21.82 -4.98
N SER A 216 1.72 -22.82 -5.60
CA SER A 216 1.05 -23.92 -6.30
C SER A 216 0.11 -24.78 -5.42
N LYS A 217 0.27 -24.75 -4.09
CA LYS A 217 -0.59 -25.47 -3.13
C LYS A 217 -1.75 -24.62 -2.62
N SER A 218 -1.80 -23.34 -2.95
CA SER A 218 -2.83 -22.43 -2.48
C SER A 218 -4.05 -22.46 -3.41
N PRO A 219 -5.28 -22.66 -2.88
CA PRO A 219 -6.50 -22.64 -3.68
C PRO A 219 -6.92 -21.23 -4.13
N TRP A 220 -6.19 -20.19 -3.70
CA TRP A 220 -6.50 -18.77 -3.96
C TRP A 220 -6.01 -18.33 -5.35
N THR A 221 -6.36 -19.09 -6.39
CA THR A 221 -5.83 -18.89 -7.75
C THR A 221 -6.11 -17.48 -8.31
N LYS A 222 -7.32 -16.93 -8.06
CA LYS A 222 -7.68 -15.56 -8.43
C LYS A 222 -6.75 -14.52 -7.78
N PHE A 223 -6.41 -14.72 -6.50
CA PHE A 223 -5.49 -13.84 -5.77
C PHE A 223 -4.11 -13.82 -6.40
N TRP A 224 -3.50 -15.00 -6.60
CA TRP A 224 -2.15 -15.10 -7.17
C TRP A 224 -2.08 -14.57 -8.60
N LYS A 225 -3.11 -14.83 -9.40
CA LYS A 225 -3.23 -14.23 -10.74
C LYS A 225 -3.28 -12.70 -10.65
N MET A 226 -4.07 -12.13 -9.74
CA MET A 226 -4.16 -10.69 -9.55
C MET A 226 -2.81 -10.07 -9.15
N LEU A 227 -2.00 -10.73 -8.30
CA LEU A 227 -0.66 -10.24 -7.96
C LEU A 227 0.21 -10.06 -9.21
N SER A 228 0.21 -11.05 -10.12
CA SER A 228 0.99 -10.98 -11.36
C SER A 228 0.52 -9.84 -12.28
N GLN A 229 -0.78 -9.54 -12.26
CA GLN A 229 -1.40 -8.53 -13.11
C GLN A 229 -1.29 -7.11 -12.54
N THR A 230 -0.92 -6.96 -11.28
CA THR A 230 -0.83 -5.66 -10.60
C THR A 230 0.58 -5.26 -10.25
N TRP A 231 1.57 -6.14 -10.47
CA TRP A 231 2.98 -5.85 -10.33
C TRP A 231 3.56 -5.35 -11.66
N PHE A 232 4.18 -4.17 -11.65
CA PHE A 232 4.92 -3.64 -12.79
C PHE A 232 6.40 -3.95 -12.62
N GLN A 233 6.86 -5.04 -13.26
CA GLN A 233 8.21 -5.58 -13.12
C GLN A 233 9.33 -4.55 -13.42
N PRO A 234 9.26 -3.74 -14.50
CA PRO A 234 10.34 -2.80 -14.83
C PRO A 234 10.69 -1.84 -13.69
N ALA A 235 9.69 -1.20 -13.07
CA ALA A 235 9.90 -0.28 -11.94
C ALA A 235 9.71 -0.93 -10.57
N ARG A 236 9.40 -2.23 -10.49
CA ARG A 236 9.16 -2.97 -9.25
C ARG A 236 8.16 -2.29 -8.30
N CYS A 237 6.96 -2.01 -8.79
CA CYS A 237 5.89 -1.42 -7.97
C CYS A 237 4.50 -1.87 -8.36
N TYR A 238 3.52 -1.56 -7.50
CA TYR A 238 2.10 -1.73 -7.79
C TYR A 238 1.62 -0.79 -8.92
N ILE A 239 0.85 -1.34 -9.87
CA ILE A 239 0.10 -0.61 -10.93
C ILE A 239 -1.33 -1.14 -11.10
N GLY A 240 -1.91 -1.74 -10.05
CA GLY A 240 -3.32 -2.13 -10.07
C GLY A 240 -4.29 -0.95 -9.92
N PRO A 241 -5.58 -1.22 -9.69
CA PRO A 241 -6.59 -0.19 -9.50
C PRO A 241 -6.15 0.84 -8.46
N PRO A 242 -6.22 2.14 -8.78
CA PRO A 242 -5.47 3.17 -8.06
C PRO A 242 -6.16 3.67 -6.78
N VAL A 243 -6.36 2.76 -5.82
CA VAL A 243 -7.05 3.01 -4.56
C VAL A 243 -6.07 2.93 -3.38
N LYS A 244 -6.17 3.88 -2.44
CA LYS A 244 -5.29 3.96 -1.25
C LYS A 244 -3.80 3.98 -1.61
N LEU A 245 -3.46 4.60 -2.74
CA LEU A 245 -2.07 4.76 -3.17
C LEU A 245 -1.51 6.07 -2.63
N LEU A 246 -0.55 5.93 -1.73
CA LEU A 246 0.14 7.04 -1.08
C LEU A 246 1.45 7.35 -1.78
N GLN A 247 1.87 8.60 -1.69
CA GLN A 247 3.12 9.10 -2.25
C GLN A 247 4.03 9.50 -1.09
N TRP A 248 5.30 9.08 -1.14
CA TRP A 248 6.30 9.46 -0.16
C TRP A 248 7.44 10.20 -0.87
N ARG A 249 7.53 11.51 -0.60
CA ARG A 249 8.43 12.41 -1.32
C ARG A 249 8.15 12.31 -2.83
N SER A 250 9.16 12.07 -3.63
CA SER A 250 9.04 12.03 -5.09
C SER A 250 8.73 10.63 -5.65
N GLU A 251 8.51 9.61 -4.81
CA GLU A 251 8.20 8.23 -5.25
C GLU A 251 6.92 7.69 -4.61
N PRO A 252 6.27 6.67 -5.22
CA PRO A 252 5.20 5.94 -4.55
C PRO A 252 5.67 5.43 -3.18
N GLN A 253 4.78 5.47 -2.18
CA GLN A 253 5.14 4.96 -0.85
C GLN A 253 5.41 3.45 -0.93
N PRO A 254 6.59 2.96 -0.51
CA PRO A 254 6.83 1.54 -0.43
C PRO A 254 5.93 0.88 0.62
N THR A 255 5.51 -0.34 0.33
CA THR A 255 4.63 -1.14 1.18
C THR A 255 5.18 -2.56 1.33
N LEU A 256 4.62 -3.32 2.26
CA LEU A 256 4.94 -4.75 2.39
C LEU A 256 4.58 -5.55 1.12
N TYR A 257 3.65 -5.07 0.29
CA TYR A 257 3.38 -5.68 -1.01
C TYR A 257 4.64 -5.64 -1.89
N ASP A 258 5.33 -4.51 -1.95
CA ASP A 258 6.54 -4.36 -2.77
C ASP A 258 7.68 -5.27 -2.27
N LEU A 259 7.78 -5.48 -0.94
CA LEU A 259 8.74 -6.43 -0.36
C LEU A 259 8.39 -7.89 -0.64
N TYR A 260 7.11 -8.25 -0.72
CA TYR A 260 6.72 -9.61 -1.13
C TYR A 260 6.99 -9.85 -2.61
N LEU A 261 6.54 -8.93 -3.45
CA LEU A 261 6.65 -9.08 -4.89
C LEU A 261 8.10 -8.99 -5.35
N GLY A 262 8.92 -8.16 -4.71
CA GLY A 262 10.34 -8.14 -4.96
C GLY A 262 11.04 -9.45 -4.61
N ASP A 263 10.62 -10.14 -3.53
CA ASP A 263 11.13 -11.48 -3.22
C ASP A 263 10.69 -12.51 -4.27
N PHE A 264 9.42 -12.48 -4.69
CA PHE A 264 8.87 -13.43 -5.66
C PHE A 264 9.39 -13.25 -7.08
N THR A 265 9.84 -12.04 -7.42
CA THR A 265 10.27 -11.65 -8.77
C THR A 265 11.76 -11.33 -8.88
N GLY A 266 12.52 -11.50 -7.78
CA GLY A 266 13.99 -11.50 -7.82
C GLY A 266 14.67 -10.14 -7.62
N GLY A 267 14.01 -9.13 -7.05
CA GLY A 267 14.65 -7.88 -6.66
C GLY A 267 13.70 -6.82 -6.10
N TYR A 268 14.25 -5.87 -5.34
CA TYR A 268 13.49 -4.80 -4.68
C TYR A 268 13.73 -3.44 -5.36
N PRO A 269 12.80 -2.47 -5.25
CA PRO A 269 13.09 -1.11 -5.64
C PRO A 269 14.00 -0.44 -4.61
N TYR A 270 14.94 0.40 -5.06
CA TYR A 270 15.97 1.04 -4.24
C TYR A 270 15.37 1.89 -3.12
N HIS A 271 14.26 2.59 -3.39
CA HIS A 271 13.58 3.41 -2.37
C HIS A 271 13.07 2.59 -1.17
N SER A 272 12.90 1.26 -1.31
CA SER A 272 12.54 0.38 -0.18
C SER A 272 13.65 0.31 0.87
N PHE A 273 14.90 0.64 0.52
CA PHE A 273 16.05 0.64 1.42
C PHE A 273 16.33 2.00 2.09
N ILE A 274 15.53 3.03 1.78
CA ILE A 274 15.63 4.33 2.48
C ILE A 274 14.96 4.20 3.85
N ASP A 275 15.70 4.50 4.92
CA ASP A 275 15.29 4.29 6.32
C ASP A 275 13.85 4.75 6.59
N HIS A 276 13.00 3.80 6.97
CA HIS A 276 11.59 4.05 7.32
C HIS A 276 11.05 2.91 8.19
N PRO A 277 10.21 3.17 9.22
CA PRO A 277 9.66 2.14 10.12
C PRO A 277 8.95 0.97 9.45
N PHE A 278 8.40 1.17 8.25
CA PHE A 278 7.71 0.11 7.49
C PHE A 278 8.63 -1.09 7.20
N GLN A 279 9.94 -0.86 7.11
CA GLN A 279 10.94 -1.88 6.81
C GLN A 279 10.96 -3.00 7.85
N LEU A 280 10.51 -2.74 9.09
CA LEU A 280 10.30 -3.78 10.11
C LEU A 280 9.38 -4.92 9.61
N GLN A 281 8.44 -4.61 8.72
CA GLN A 281 7.53 -5.60 8.13
C GLN A 281 8.25 -6.60 7.22
N GLY A 282 9.45 -6.28 6.72
CA GLY A 282 10.32 -7.22 5.99
C GLY A 282 10.61 -8.51 6.78
N ALA A 283 10.56 -8.45 8.12
CA ALA A 283 10.68 -9.61 9.00
C ALA A 283 9.56 -10.65 8.82
N LEU A 284 8.43 -10.30 8.19
CA LEU A 284 7.33 -11.21 7.88
C LEU A 284 7.54 -11.98 6.58
N VAL A 285 8.33 -11.44 5.65
CA VAL A 285 8.53 -12.05 4.33
C VAL A 285 9.25 -13.39 4.46
N ARG A 286 8.65 -14.41 3.85
CA ARG A 286 9.20 -15.76 3.72
C ARG A 286 9.42 -16.07 2.25
N SER A 287 10.59 -16.63 1.94
CA SER A 287 10.88 -17.18 0.63
C SER A 287 9.86 -18.27 0.33
N ILE A 288 9.30 -18.21 -0.87
CA ILE A 288 8.49 -19.30 -1.43
C ILE A 288 9.33 -19.95 -2.52
N GLU A 289 9.32 -21.28 -2.59
CA GLU A 289 10.05 -22.03 -3.63
C GLU A 289 9.48 -21.82 -5.05
N ASP A 290 8.24 -21.36 -5.15
CA ASP A 290 7.54 -21.15 -6.42
C ASP A 290 7.61 -19.67 -6.80
N GLN A 291 7.91 -19.40 -8.07
CA GLN A 291 7.86 -18.05 -8.62
C GLN A 291 6.44 -17.68 -9.05
N LEU A 292 6.16 -16.38 -9.02
CA LEU A 292 4.94 -15.83 -9.60
C LEU A 292 5.05 -15.85 -11.13
N GLU A 293 4.00 -16.26 -11.83
CA GLU A 293 3.99 -16.25 -13.29
C GLU A 293 4.01 -14.79 -13.80
N GLU A 294 4.96 -14.45 -14.67
CA GLU A 294 5.03 -13.12 -15.26
C GLU A 294 4.09 -13.01 -16.47
N PRO A 295 3.24 -11.96 -16.54
CA PRO A 295 2.41 -11.74 -17.71
C PRO A 295 3.27 -11.35 -18.92
N LYS A 296 2.90 -11.84 -20.11
CA LYS A 296 3.55 -11.44 -21.36
C LYS A 296 3.17 -10.01 -21.72
N MET A 297 4.17 -9.16 -21.94
CA MET A 297 3.98 -7.76 -22.33
C MET A 297 3.78 -7.61 -23.85
N PRO A 298 3.00 -6.62 -24.31
CA PRO A 298 2.11 -5.77 -23.51
C PRO A 298 0.91 -6.59 -22.99
N PHE A 299 0.40 -6.24 -21.80
CA PHE A 299 -0.82 -6.85 -21.29
C PHE A 299 -1.83 -5.81 -20.82
N LYS A 300 -3.08 -6.27 -20.77
CA LYS A 300 -4.22 -5.50 -20.29
C LYS A 300 -5.11 -6.36 -19.42
N VAL A 301 -5.64 -5.78 -18.35
CA VAL A 301 -6.67 -6.38 -17.51
C VAL A 301 -7.70 -5.31 -17.13
N GLU A 302 -8.96 -5.71 -17.09
CA GLU A 302 -10.10 -4.85 -16.78
C GLU A 302 -10.95 -5.50 -15.70
N GLY A 303 -11.72 -4.69 -14.99
CA GLY A 303 -12.68 -5.16 -14.01
C GLY A 303 -13.62 -4.05 -13.54
N ASP A 304 -14.38 -4.37 -12.50
CA ASP A 304 -15.28 -3.43 -11.83
C ASP A 304 -14.96 -3.34 -10.34
N VAL A 305 -15.22 -2.18 -9.74
CA VAL A 305 -15.22 -2.00 -8.29
C VAL A 305 -16.36 -1.11 -7.87
N ALA A 306 -17.32 -1.64 -7.11
CA ALA A 306 -18.44 -0.85 -6.62
C ALA A 306 -19.18 -0.06 -7.74
N GLY A 307 -19.29 -0.64 -8.94
CA GLY A 307 -19.90 -0.01 -10.12
C GLY A 307 -18.98 0.93 -10.89
N HIS A 308 -17.67 0.90 -10.61
CA HIS A 308 -16.64 1.67 -11.30
C HIS A 308 -15.76 0.74 -12.14
N THR A 309 -15.84 0.91 -13.46
CA THR A 309 -14.99 0.20 -14.42
C THR A 309 -13.55 0.69 -14.30
N TRP A 310 -12.60 -0.25 -14.27
CA TRP A 310 -11.18 0.06 -14.21
C TRP A 310 -10.40 -0.73 -15.25
N CYS A 311 -9.28 -0.17 -15.69
CA CYS A 311 -8.34 -0.80 -16.59
C CYS A 311 -6.91 -0.64 -16.05
N VAL A 312 -6.10 -1.69 -16.25
CA VAL A 312 -4.65 -1.67 -16.07
C VAL A 312 -4.03 -2.12 -17.38
N LYS A 313 -3.09 -1.33 -17.88
CA LYS A 313 -2.29 -1.66 -19.06
C LYS A 313 -0.82 -1.57 -18.72
N GLN A 314 -0.05 -2.56 -19.14
CA GLN A 314 1.40 -2.58 -18.95
C GLN A 314 2.11 -2.86 -20.26
N THR A 315 3.27 -2.22 -20.43
CA THR A 315 4.22 -2.39 -21.53
C THR A 315 5.61 -2.66 -20.93
N GLU A 316 6.63 -2.81 -21.77
CA GLU A 316 8.01 -2.94 -21.28
C GLU A 316 8.55 -1.65 -20.65
N SER A 317 8.01 -0.48 -21.02
CA SER A 317 8.53 0.84 -20.61
C SER A 317 7.67 1.59 -19.60
N TYR A 318 6.36 1.30 -19.54
CA TYR A 318 5.44 1.96 -18.61
C TYR A 318 4.23 1.08 -18.31
N GLY A 319 3.55 1.39 -17.22
CA GLY A 319 2.20 0.90 -16.95
C GLY A 319 1.29 2.05 -16.54
N TYR A 320 0.00 1.97 -16.88
CA TYR A 320 -1.01 2.86 -16.31
C TYR A 320 -2.23 2.10 -15.82
N SER A 321 -2.91 2.70 -14.87
CA SER A 321 -4.23 2.31 -14.41
C SER A 321 -5.18 3.50 -14.42
N VAL A 322 -6.43 3.24 -14.77
CA VAL A 322 -7.51 4.22 -14.85
C VAL A 322 -8.77 3.60 -14.26
N ILE A 323 -9.56 4.42 -13.57
CA ILE A 323 -10.82 4.01 -12.98
C ILE A 323 -11.88 5.06 -13.27
N ASP A 324 -12.94 4.64 -13.96
CA ASP A 324 -14.09 5.48 -14.23
C ASP A 324 -14.76 5.85 -12.92
N SER A 325 -15.13 7.12 -12.79
CA SER A 325 -15.72 7.63 -11.57
C SER A 325 -16.99 8.40 -11.90
N GLY A 326 -18.13 7.98 -11.35
CA GLY A 326 -19.37 8.76 -11.33
C GLY A 326 -19.51 9.61 -10.08
N ALA A 327 -20.76 9.95 -9.72
CA ALA A 327 -21.06 10.70 -8.50
C ALA A 327 -20.57 9.97 -7.22
N MET A 328 -20.15 10.76 -6.22
CA MET A 328 -19.53 10.40 -4.93
C MET A 328 -18.92 9.00 -4.79
N LEU A 329 -17.59 8.94 -4.88
CA LEU A 329 -16.82 7.79 -4.38
C LEU A 329 -17.18 7.46 -2.93
N PRO A 330 -17.33 6.17 -2.57
CA PRO A 330 -17.45 5.74 -1.19
C PRO A 330 -16.34 6.38 -0.33
N PRO A 331 -16.65 6.87 0.89
CA PRO A 331 -15.65 7.49 1.76
C PRO A 331 -14.40 6.62 1.96
N GLU A 332 -14.59 5.31 2.02
CA GLU A 332 -13.57 4.26 2.15
C GLU A 332 -12.49 4.31 1.05
N LEU A 333 -12.87 4.76 -0.16
CA LEU A 333 -12.01 4.78 -1.34
C LEU A 333 -11.33 6.14 -1.55
N LYS A 334 -11.81 7.22 -0.90
CA LYS A 334 -11.37 8.60 -1.19
C LYS A 334 -9.90 8.87 -0.87
N GLU A 335 -9.40 8.31 0.22
CA GLU A 335 -8.02 8.52 0.62
C GLU A 335 -7.07 7.77 -0.34
N GLY A 336 -6.14 8.49 -0.94
CA GLY A 336 -5.21 7.90 -1.90
C GLY A 336 -5.87 7.40 -3.20
N PHE A 337 -7.06 7.89 -3.54
CA PHE A 337 -7.71 7.61 -4.83
C PHE A 337 -7.05 8.40 -5.97
N HIS A 338 -6.82 7.76 -7.10
CA HIS A 338 -6.43 8.44 -8.34
C HIS A 338 -7.37 8.03 -9.46
N HIS A 339 -7.82 8.96 -10.27
CA HIS A 339 -8.66 8.68 -11.43
C HIS A 339 -7.85 8.05 -12.57
N PHE A 340 -6.58 8.44 -12.65
CA PHE A 340 -5.59 7.93 -13.58
C PHE A 340 -4.24 7.90 -12.87
N ARG A 341 -3.44 6.87 -13.12
CA ARG A 341 -2.07 6.77 -12.62
C ARG A 341 -1.21 6.04 -13.65
N MET A 342 -0.13 6.67 -14.08
CA MET A 342 0.93 6.09 -14.90
C MET A 342 2.23 6.01 -14.10
N VAL A 343 2.97 4.92 -14.28
CA VAL A 343 4.30 4.70 -13.69
C VAL A 343 5.28 4.21 -14.74
N TRP A 344 6.55 4.59 -14.55
CA TRP A 344 7.69 4.14 -15.36
C TRP A 344 8.97 4.27 -14.55
N GLY A 345 10.09 3.93 -15.17
CA GLY A 345 11.41 3.96 -14.56
C GLY A 345 11.94 2.55 -14.35
N ASP A 346 12.79 2.40 -13.34
CA ASP A 346 13.48 1.16 -13.05
C ASP A 346 13.62 0.92 -11.55
N GLU A 347 14.39 -0.10 -11.17
CA GLU A 347 14.68 -0.45 -9.79
C GLU A 347 15.34 0.67 -8.98
N ASN A 348 16.02 1.63 -9.60
CA ASN A 348 16.70 2.72 -8.90
C ASN A 348 15.78 3.91 -8.66
N ARG A 349 14.82 4.13 -9.55
CA ARG A 349 13.91 5.26 -9.48
C ARG A 349 12.57 4.98 -10.14
N ILE A 350 11.50 5.20 -9.38
CA ILE A 350 10.13 5.13 -9.88
C ILE A 350 9.58 6.52 -10.12
N HIS A 351 9.03 6.73 -11.30
CA HIS A 351 8.32 7.96 -11.65
C HIS A 351 6.82 7.72 -11.69
N SER A 352 6.05 8.79 -11.47
CA SER A 352 4.59 8.70 -11.51
C SER A 352 3.91 9.97 -12.01
N PHE A 353 2.91 9.78 -12.86
CA PHE A 353 1.99 10.79 -13.34
C PHE A 353 0.56 10.40 -12.98
N SER A 354 -0.18 11.25 -12.26
CA SER A 354 -1.51 10.88 -11.74
C SER A 354 -2.54 11.99 -11.82
N CYS A 355 -3.79 11.65 -12.09
CA CYS A 355 -4.94 12.54 -11.93
C CYS A 355 -5.58 12.29 -10.56
N GLN A 356 -5.58 13.30 -9.69
CA GLN A 356 -6.12 13.18 -8.33
C GLN A 356 -6.87 14.45 -7.92
N GLY A 357 -7.99 14.28 -7.23
CA GLY A 357 -8.83 15.40 -6.80
C GLY A 357 -9.57 16.05 -7.96
N GLY A 358 -9.79 17.35 -7.87
CA GLY A 358 -10.64 18.08 -8.81
C GLY A 358 -12.11 18.14 -8.39
N PHE A 359 -12.91 18.87 -9.18
CA PHE A 359 -14.33 19.16 -8.93
C PHE A 359 -15.18 18.82 -10.15
N PHE A 360 -15.23 17.55 -10.51
CA PHE A 360 -16.05 17.05 -11.62
C PHE A 360 -17.12 16.08 -11.14
N THR A 361 -18.16 15.88 -11.95
CA THR A 361 -19.29 14.98 -11.64
C THR A 361 -19.03 13.55 -12.08
N SER A 362 -18.33 13.39 -13.20
CA SER A 362 -17.94 12.08 -13.70
C SER A 362 -16.69 12.14 -14.58
N MET A 363 -16.01 11.01 -14.68
CA MET A 363 -14.89 10.77 -15.59
C MET A 363 -15.06 9.38 -16.20
N THR A 364 -14.90 9.30 -17.51
CA THR A 364 -14.83 8.05 -18.28
C THR A 364 -13.55 8.01 -19.11
N HIS A 365 -13.05 6.82 -19.40
CA HIS A 365 -11.86 6.67 -20.25
C HIS A 365 -12.14 5.94 -21.57
N GLU A 366 -11.33 6.25 -22.58
CA GLU A 366 -11.25 5.53 -23.83
C GLU A 366 -9.77 5.25 -24.15
N GLU A 367 -9.44 3.98 -24.39
CA GLU A 367 -8.11 3.63 -24.89
C GLU A 367 -7.99 3.95 -26.37
N VAL A 368 -6.86 4.56 -26.72
CA VAL A 368 -6.52 4.92 -28.09
C VAL A 368 -5.13 4.43 -28.43
N ASP A 369 -4.78 4.42 -29.71
CA ASP A 369 -3.43 4.07 -30.12
C ASP A 369 -2.41 5.05 -29.53
N GLY A 370 -1.38 4.49 -28.89
CA GLY A 370 -0.37 5.27 -28.18
C GLY A 370 -0.86 6.06 -26.96
N GLY A 371 -2.00 5.74 -26.34
CA GLY A 371 -2.41 6.46 -25.13
C GLY A 371 -3.81 6.20 -24.58
N VAL A 372 -4.33 7.20 -23.88
CA VAL A 372 -5.66 7.18 -23.27
C VAL A 372 -6.30 8.56 -23.35
N ASP A 373 -7.61 8.59 -23.57
CA ASP A 373 -8.45 9.78 -23.47
C ASP A 373 -9.29 9.70 -22.19
N LEU A 374 -9.30 10.79 -21.42
CA LEU A 374 -10.09 10.93 -20.20
C LEU A 374 -11.14 12.02 -20.41
N SER A 375 -12.41 11.66 -20.38
CA SER A 375 -13.54 12.57 -20.59
C SER A 375 -14.19 12.92 -19.27
N PHE A 376 -14.15 14.20 -18.91
CA PHE A 376 -14.66 14.74 -17.66
C PHE A 376 -15.93 15.55 -17.90
N VAL A 377 -16.91 15.38 -17.01
CA VAL A 377 -18.12 16.21 -16.97
C VAL A 377 -18.03 17.10 -15.74
N LEU A 378 -18.17 18.41 -15.94
CA LEU A 378 -18.20 19.40 -14.87
C LEU A 378 -19.63 19.89 -14.65
N ALA A 379 -20.04 20.03 -13.38
CA ALA A 379 -21.36 20.56 -13.03
C ALA A 379 -21.53 22.02 -13.49
N GLU A 380 -22.76 22.50 -13.62
CA GLU A 380 -23.01 23.93 -13.91
C GLU A 380 -22.53 24.82 -12.74
N ASP A 381 -22.97 24.49 -11.53
CA ASP A 381 -22.62 25.23 -10.32
C ASP A 381 -21.12 25.18 -10.02
N ILE A 382 -20.56 26.33 -9.66
CA ILE A 382 -19.16 26.46 -9.24
C ILE A 382 -18.99 27.48 -8.13
N GLU A 383 -18.25 27.09 -7.09
CA GLU A 383 -17.90 27.98 -5.99
C GLU A 383 -16.54 28.65 -6.24
N LEU A 384 -16.53 29.69 -7.07
CA LEU A 384 -15.31 30.39 -7.50
C LEU A 384 -14.55 31.14 -6.39
N LEU A 385 -15.19 31.39 -5.25
CA LEU A 385 -14.57 32.11 -4.13
C LEU A 385 -13.50 31.27 -3.42
N ASP A 386 -13.62 29.95 -3.46
CA ASP A 386 -12.61 29.04 -2.95
C ASP A 386 -11.62 28.70 -4.08
N ARG A 387 -10.37 29.13 -3.91
CA ARG A 387 -9.32 28.91 -4.90
C ARG A 387 -9.08 27.43 -5.20
N LYS A 388 -9.24 26.55 -4.21
CA LYS A 388 -9.09 25.10 -4.40
C LYS A 388 -10.28 24.54 -5.17
N LYS A 389 -11.50 25.00 -4.85
CA LYS A 389 -12.72 24.60 -5.60
C LYS A 389 -12.71 25.06 -7.05
N GLY A 390 -11.96 26.10 -7.38
CA GLY A 390 -11.75 26.52 -8.76
C GLY A 390 -10.79 25.62 -9.58
N GLN A 391 -10.04 24.70 -8.95
CA GLN A 391 -9.16 23.76 -9.64
C GLN A 391 -9.97 22.50 -10.02
N GLU A 392 -10.54 22.48 -11.23
CA GLU A 392 -11.50 21.45 -11.65
C GLU A 392 -10.83 20.11 -11.90
N LEU A 393 -9.67 20.12 -12.56
CA LEU A 393 -8.92 18.94 -12.97
C LEU A 393 -7.47 19.13 -12.52
N CYS A 394 -6.91 18.16 -11.79
CA CYS A 394 -5.54 18.24 -11.28
C CYS A 394 -4.76 16.96 -11.62
N PHE A 395 -3.62 17.16 -12.29
CA PHE A 395 -2.64 16.14 -12.58
C PHE A 395 -1.34 16.46 -11.84
N PHE A 396 -0.62 15.43 -11.44
CA PHE A 396 0.61 15.54 -10.66
C PHE A 396 1.70 14.68 -11.29
N LEU A 397 2.90 15.23 -11.40
CA LEU A 397 4.10 14.57 -11.93
C LEU A 397 5.24 14.74 -10.93
N ASP A 398 5.94 13.69 -10.55
CA ASP A 398 7.06 13.83 -9.61
C ASP A 398 8.18 14.70 -10.17
N GLN A 399 8.69 15.63 -9.35
CA GLN A 399 9.84 16.46 -9.71
C GLN A 399 11.12 15.63 -9.66
N HIS A 400 11.90 15.69 -10.74
CA HIS A 400 13.20 15.05 -10.83
C HIS A 400 14.12 15.80 -11.82
N GLU A 401 15.42 15.54 -11.71
CA GLU A 401 16.42 16.09 -12.61
C GLU A 401 16.24 15.55 -14.04
N GLY A 402 16.49 16.39 -15.05
CA GLY A 402 16.32 16.01 -16.46
C GLY A 402 14.90 16.15 -17.00
N LEU A 403 13.89 16.40 -16.15
CA LEU A 403 12.52 16.63 -16.60
C LEU A 403 12.35 17.99 -17.28
N ASP A 404 11.98 17.97 -18.56
CA ASP A 404 11.59 19.12 -19.36
C ASP A 404 10.08 19.14 -19.59
N ILE A 405 9.42 20.21 -19.13
CA ILE A 405 8.00 20.49 -19.39
C ILE A 405 7.90 21.70 -20.33
N THR A 406 7.22 21.51 -21.46
CA THR A 406 6.97 22.57 -22.43
C THR A 406 5.50 22.63 -22.84
N VAL A 407 5.04 23.82 -23.24
CA VAL A 407 3.72 24.08 -23.82
C VAL A 407 3.93 24.57 -25.25
N ASN A 408 3.47 23.80 -26.23
CA ASN A 408 3.75 24.02 -27.67
C ASN A 408 5.26 24.25 -27.92
N ASP A 409 6.09 23.36 -27.36
CA ASP A 409 7.56 23.36 -27.47
C ASP A 409 8.25 24.62 -26.88
N LYS A 410 7.56 25.37 -26.02
CA LYS A 410 8.11 26.52 -25.29
C LYS A 410 7.98 26.34 -23.78
N LYS A 411 8.96 26.84 -23.01
CA LYS A 411 8.86 26.91 -21.56
C LYS A 411 7.76 27.90 -21.16
N ALA A 412 6.68 27.39 -20.56
CA ALA A 412 5.58 28.19 -20.05
C ALA A 412 4.95 27.51 -18.82
N THR A 413 4.41 28.32 -17.92
CA THR A 413 3.70 27.86 -16.71
C THR A 413 2.18 27.97 -16.85
N THR A 414 1.70 28.39 -18.02
CA THR A 414 0.27 28.53 -18.32
C THR A 414 -0.03 28.01 -19.72
N PHE A 415 -1.25 27.53 -19.92
CA PHE A 415 -1.69 26.97 -21.19
C PHE A 415 -3.19 27.19 -21.42
N ASN A 416 -3.59 27.18 -22.69
CA ASN A 416 -4.99 27.17 -23.11
C ASN A 416 -5.39 25.78 -23.60
N PHE A 417 -6.68 25.57 -23.84
CA PHE A 417 -7.15 24.38 -24.56
C PHE A 417 -6.41 24.20 -25.89
N ASN A 418 -6.26 22.94 -26.30
CA ASN A 418 -5.53 22.49 -27.48
C ASN A 418 -4.02 22.77 -27.48
N ASN A 419 -3.47 23.42 -26.44
CA ASN A 419 -2.02 23.50 -26.30
C ASN A 419 -1.47 22.13 -25.91
N LYS A 420 -0.44 21.69 -26.64
CA LYS A 420 0.26 20.44 -26.38
C LYS A 420 1.25 20.66 -25.24
N ILE A 421 1.02 20.00 -24.12
CA ILE A 421 1.96 19.96 -23.00
C ILE A 421 2.83 18.73 -23.23
N ARG A 422 4.14 18.89 -23.36
CA ARG A 422 5.08 17.78 -23.50
C ARG A 422 5.91 17.64 -22.23
N PHE A 423 6.02 16.41 -21.76
CA PHE A 423 6.85 15.99 -20.63
C PHE A 423 7.92 15.09 -21.18
N LYS A 424 9.18 15.48 -21.02
CA LYS A 424 10.31 14.73 -21.55
C LYS A 424 11.37 14.56 -20.47
N SER A 425 11.77 13.32 -20.23
CA SER A 425 12.97 12.94 -19.48
C SER A 425 13.78 11.95 -20.31
N ASP A 426 14.87 11.44 -19.74
CA ASP A 426 15.70 10.43 -20.40
C ASP A 426 14.97 9.07 -20.56
N GLN A 427 13.98 8.80 -19.72
CA GLN A 427 13.26 7.52 -19.67
C GLN A 427 11.87 7.59 -20.29
N MET A 428 11.30 8.78 -20.48
CA MET A 428 9.92 8.93 -20.96
C MET A 428 9.71 10.22 -21.74
N ASP A 429 8.91 10.16 -22.80
CA ASP A 429 8.48 11.31 -23.59
C ASP A 429 7.00 11.15 -23.90
N PHE A 430 6.16 11.92 -23.22
CA PHE A 430 4.72 11.84 -23.42
C PHE A 430 4.10 13.24 -23.44
N THR A 431 2.86 13.31 -23.89
CA THR A 431 2.17 14.57 -24.12
C THR A 431 0.77 14.52 -23.55
N MET A 432 0.30 15.67 -23.08
CA MET A 432 -1.05 15.88 -22.58
C MET A 432 -1.67 17.08 -23.29
N LYS A 433 -2.95 17.00 -23.62
CA LYS A 433 -3.71 18.09 -24.23
C LYS A 433 -5.12 18.13 -23.66
N PHE A 434 -5.53 19.29 -23.16
CA PHE A 434 -6.92 19.53 -22.75
C PHE A 434 -7.73 20.03 -23.95
N ILE A 435 -8.89 19.43 -24.18
CA ILE A 435 -9.83 19.78 -25.24
C ILE A 435 -11.16 20.14 -24.59
N PHE A 436 -11.69 21.31 -24.98
CA PHE A 436 -13.04 21.72 -24.61
C PHE A 436 -14.01 21.16 -25.64
N GLU A 437 -14.90 20.26 -25.24
CA GLU A 437 -15.81 19.56 -26.15
C GLU A 437 -17.19 20.21 -26.19
N ASP A 438 -17.74 20.59 -25.03
CA ASP A 438 -19.08 21.19 -24.93
C ASP A 438 -19.23 22.09 -23.70
N GLY A 439 -20.22 23.00 -23.75
CA GLY A 439 -20.60 23.92 -22.68
C GLY A 439 -20.16 25.38 -22.90
N ASP A 440 -20.32 26.20 -21.88
CA ASP A 440 -19.87 27.60 -21.85
C ASP A 440 -19.06 27.89 -20.58
N ALA A 441 -17.73 27.87 -20.74
CA ALA A 441 -16.80 28.25 -19.69
C ALA A 441 -15.54 28.92 -20.25
N ARG A 442 -14.99 29.82 -19.44
CA ARG A 442 -13.63 30.35 -19.60
C ARG A 442 -12.75 29.70 -18.55
N MET A 443 -11.76 28.93 -19.01
CA MET A 443 -10.80 28.24 -18.15
C MET A 443 -9.37 28.58 -18.55
N MET A 444 -8.44 28.40 -17.61
CA MET A 444 -7.01 28.60 -17.83
C MET A 444 -6.22 27.45 -17.20
N GLY A 445 -5.26 26.93 -17.95
CA GLY A 445 -4.34 25.92 -17.49
C GLY A 445 -3.12 26.52 -16.79
N HIS A 446 -2.63 25.83 -15.77
CA HIS A 446 -1.47 26.22 -14.98
C HIS A 446 -0.55 25.02 -14.71
N ILE A 447 0.76 25.28 -14.66
CA ILE A 447 1.81 24.34 -14.27
C ILE A 447 2.60 25.01 -13.15
N GLN A 448 2.63 24.41 -11.96
CA GLN A 448 3.33 24.97 -10.80
C GLN A 448 3.86 23.86 -9.88
N PRO A 449 4.84 24.14 -9.01
CA PRO A 449 5.20 23.22 -7.94
C PRO A 449 4.01 23.00 -6.99
N GLY A 450 3.72 21.76 -6.64
CA GLY A 450 2.65 21.39 -5.73
C GLY A 450 2.86 20.00 -5.12
N ASN A 451 1.85 19.50 -4.44
CA ASN A 451 1.82 18.12 -3.94
C ASN A 451 0.44 17.52 -4.22
N ARG A 452 0.43 16.27 -4.65
CA ARG A 452 -0.81 15.49 -4.73
C ARG A 452 -1.42 15.25 -3.35
N ALA A 453 -2.73 15.03 -3.29
CA ALA A 453 -3.47 14.85 -2.03
C ALA A 453 -2.99 13.61 -1.25
N SER A 454 -2.43 12.61 -1.92
CA SER A 454 -1.88 11.40 -1.29
C SER A 454 -0.44 11.52 -0.79
N GLN A 455 0.16 12.71 -0.83
CA GLN A 455 1.51 12.93 -0.30
C GLN A 455 1.52 12.86 1.23
N VAL A 456 2.29 11.93 1.79
CA VAL A 456 2.34 11.71 3.25
C VAL A 456 3.53 12.37 3.94
N ASP A 457 4.59 12.75 3.22
CA ASP A 457 5.79 13.39 3.78
C ASP A 457 5.66 14.93 3.82
N LEU A 458 4.55 15.44 4.37
CA LEU A 458 4.28 16.89 4.54
C LEU A 458 4.26 17.30 6.02
N LYS A 459 5.13 16.70 6.82
CA LYS A 459 5.32 16.98 8.25
C LYS A 459 6.73 17.50 8.52
N GLY A 460 6.95 18.07 9.71
CA GLY A 460 8.25 18.61 10.11
C GLY A 460 8.87 19.55 9.07
N ASP A 461 10.14 19.31 8.74
CA ASP A 461 10.92 20.07 7.74
C ASP A 461 10.38 19.97 6.31
N ASN A 462 9.55 18.97 6.02
CA ASN A 462 8.99 18.75 4.68
C ASN A 462 7.62 19.41 4.49
N ARG A 463 7.05 20.03 5.53
CA ARG A 463 5.70 20.63 5.49
C ARG A 463 5.45 21.61 4.33
N PHE A 464 6.48 22.32 3.89
CA PHE A 464 6.39 23.31 2.80
C PHE A 464 7.11 22.88 1.52
N LYS A 465 7.64 21.65 1.46
CA LYS A 465 8.29 21.15 0.25
C LYS A 465 7.24 20.74 -0.77
N ALA A 466 7.52 21.03 -2.04
CA ALA A 466 6.75 20.56 -3.18
C ALA A 466 7.55 19.45 -3.86
N PHE A 467 6.99 18.25 -3.90
CA PHE A 467 7.62 17.09 -4.52
C PHE A 467 7.11 16.83 -5.94
N ASP A 468 6.00 17.47 -6.34
CA ASP A 468 5.35 17.29 -7.63
C ASP A 468 5.28 18.61 -8.43
N TRP A 469 5.22 18.49 -9.75
CA TRP A 469 4.58 19.48 -10.60
C TRP A 469 3.07 19.22 -10.59
N GLU A 470 2.29 20.23 -10.23
CA GLU A 470 0.84 20.27 -10.34
C GLU A 470 0.47 20.91 -11.68
N ILE A 471 -0.24 20.16 -12.52
CA ILE A 471 -0.79 20.59 -13.81
C ILE A 471 -2.30 20.59 -13.67
N PHE A 472 -2.91 21.77 -13.66
CA PHE A 472 -4.34 21.89 -13.39
C PHE A 472 -5.06 22.84 -14.31
N LEU A 473 -6.35 22.58 -14.49
CA LEU A 473 -7.27 23.46 -15.20
C LEU A 473 -8.12 24.21 -14.20
N ARG A 474 -8.11 25.54 -14.29
CA ARG A 474 -8.86 26.42 -13.39
C ARG A 474 -10.01 27.09 -14.12
N THR A 475 -11.22 27.00 -13.57
CA THR A 475 -12.35 27.79 -14.06
C THR A 475 -12.19 29.26 -13.66
N VAL A 476 -12.31 30.14 -14.65
CA VAL A 476 -12.40 31.59 -14.45
C VAL A 476 -13.87 32.03 -14.41
N ARG A 477 -14.69 31.49 -15.33
CA ARG A 477 -16.15 31.63 -15.39
C ARG A 477 -16.75 30.38 -16.02
N ARG A 478 -17.93 29.96 -15.57
CA ARG A 478 -18.72 28.86 -16.14
C ARG A 478 -20.19 29.23 -16.04
N TYR A 479 -20.94 29.00 -17.11
CA TYR A 479 -22.35 29.33 -17.23
C TYR A 479 -23.22 28.08 -17.41
N THR A 480 -22.66 26.99 -17.90
CA THR A 480 -23.35 25.70 -18.08
C THR A 480 -22.46 24.56 -17.64
N SER A 481 -23.03 23.35 -17.51
CA SER A 481 -22.23 22.13 -17.46
C SER A 481 -21.30 22.07 -18.68
N CYS A 482 -20.08 21.55 -18.47
CA CYS A 482 -19.04 21.49 -19.50
C CYS A 482 -18.48 20.08 -19.63
N GLN A 483 -18.06 19.74 -20.85
CA GLN A 483 -17.32 18.51 -21.14
C GLN A 483 -15.90 18.84 -21.56
N ILE A 484 -14.94 18.18 -20.90
CA ILE A 484 -13.52 18.39 -21.14
C ILE A 484 -12.87 17.03 -21.35
N LYS A 485 -12.19 16.87 -22.47
CA LYS A 485 -11.36 15.70 -22.74
C LYS A 485 -9.90 16.01 -22.48
N VAL A 486 -9.20 15.09 -21.86
CA VAL A 486 -7.75 15.12 -21.67
C VAL A 486 -7.15 13.97 -22.48
N GLU A 487 -6.44 14.32 -23.54
CA GLU A 487 -5.69 13.35 -24.35
C GLU A 487 -4.29 13.17 -23.75
N ILE A 488 -3.93 11.93 -23.39
CA ILE A 488 -2.58 11.56 -22.97
C ILE A 488 -2.00 10.64 -24.06
N ARG A 489 -0.84 11.00 -24.63
CA ARG A 489 -0.15 10.22 -25.68
C ARG A 489 1.29 9.95 -25.29
N ILE A 490 1.70 8.70 -25.34
CA ILE A 490 2.98 8.15 -24.87
C ILE A 490 3.80 7.73 -26.08
#